data_AF-A0A349H873-F1
#
_entry.id   AF-A0A349H873-F1
#
_cell.length_a   1.000
_cell.length_b   1.000
_cell.length_c   1.000
_cell.angle_alpha   90.00
_cell.angle_beta   90.00
_cell.angle_gamma   90.00
#
_symmetry.space_group_name_H-M   'P 1'
#
loop_
_entity.id
_entity.type
_entity.pdbx_description
1 polymer ?
#
loop_
_entity_poly.entity_id
_entity_poly.type
_entity_poly.pdbx_seq_one_letter_code
_entity_poly.pdbx_strand_id
1 'polypeptide(L)' 'MTPQLSLVAALARNGVIGRDNRLPWHLPADLRFFKQ' A
#
# COMPACT_ATOMS: atom_id res chain seq x y z
N MET A 1 7.43 10.15 26.04
CA MET A 1 7.06 10.67 24.71
C MET A 1 6.39 9.54 23.96
N THR A 2 5.17 9.74 23.43
CA THR A 2 4.46 8.74 22.62
C THR A 2 4.90 8.86 21.16
N PRO A 3 5.27 7.76 20.48
CA PRO A 3 5.64 7.81 19.07
C PRO A 3 4.42 8.15 18.21
N GLN A 4 4.64 8.86 17.10
CA GLN A 4 3.61 9.11 16.10
C GLN A 4 3.40 7.85 15.25
N LEU A 5 2.15 7.41 15.11
CA LEU A 5 1.76 6.29 14.27
C LEU A 5 1.20 6.80 12.95
N SER A 6 1.71 6.27 11.83
CA SER A 6 1.24 6.56 10.48
C SER A 6 0.77 5.28 9.79
N LEU A 7 -0.29 5.37 8.99
CA LEU A 7 -0.83 4.30 8.16
C LEU A 7 -0.74 4.73 6.70
N VAL A 8 -0.27 3.85 5.82
CA VAL A 8 -0.14 4.09 4.37
C VAL A 8 -0.55 2.85 3.60
N ALA A 9 -1.31 3.02 2.51
CA ALA A 9 -1.80 1.92 1.68
C ALA A 9 -1.97 2.36 0.22
N ALA A 10 -1.82 1.41 -0.72
CA ALA A 10 -2.18 1.59 -2.13
C ALA A 10 -3.57 0.98 -2.36
N LEU A 11 -4.46 1.73 -3.00
CA LEU A 11 -5.86 1.33 -3.22
C LEU A 11 -6.19 1.34 -4.71
N ALA A 12 -6.90 0.32 -5.17
CA ALA A 12 -7.59 0.37 -6.46
C ALA A 12 -8.74 1.38 -6.41
N ARG A 13 -9.29 1.76 -7.58
CA ARG A 13 -10.41 2.73 -7.69
C ARG A 13 -11.64 2.33 -6.89
N ASN A 14 -11.82 1.05 -6.61
CA ASN A 14 -12.91 0.48 -5.82
C ASN A 14 -12.53 0.21 -4.35
N GLY A 15 -11.39 0.71 -3.87
CA GLY A 15 -10.94 0.56 -2.49
C GLY A 15 -10.27 -0.78 -2.16
N VAL A 16 -10.10 -1.69 -3.12
CA VAL A 16 -9.40 -2.96 -2.90
C VAL A 16 -7.91 -2.71 -2.63
N ILE A 17 -7.36 -3.33 -1.58
CA ILE A 17 -5.93 -3.30 -1.21
C ILE A 17 -5.20 -4.62 -1.50
N GLY A 18 -5.94 -5.68 -1.81
CA GLY A 18 -5.41 -7.03 -2.00
C GLY A 18 -6.52 -8.03 -2.34
N ARG A 19 -6.15 -9.15 -2.95
CA ARG A 19 -7.04 -10.27 -3.24
C ARG A 19 -6.24 -11.57 -3.21
N ASP A 20 -6.76 -12.61 -2.56
CA ASP A 20 -6.14 -13.94 -2.51
C ASP A 20 -4.66 -13.90 -2.04
N ASN A 21 -4.39 -13.10 -1.00
CA ASN A 21 -3.06 -12.83 -0.44
C ASN A 21 -2.05 -12.24 -1.44
N ARG A 22 -2.52 -11.53 -2.47
CA ARG A 22 -1.71 -10.88 -3.49
C ARG A 22 -2.20 -9.47 -3.77
N LEU A 23 -1.31 -8.64 -4.30
CA LEU A 23 -1.71 -7.39 -4.94
C LEU A 23 -2.29 -7.74 -6.32
N PRO A 24 -3.52 -7.29 -6.66
CA PRO A 24 -4.12 -7.58 -7.96
C PRO A 24 -3.51 -6.72 -9.09
N TRP A 25 -2.53 -5.87 -8.78
CA TRP A 25 -1.77 -5.06 -9.73
C TRP A 25 -0.28 -5.23 -9.54
N HIS A 26 0.48 -4.89 -10.58
CA HIS A 26 1.94 -4.80 -10.54
C HIS A 26 2.36 -3.37 -10.92
N LEU A 27 2.59 -2.53 -9.91
CA LEU A 27 3.01 -1.14 -10.05
C LEU A 27 4.37 -0.93 -9.37
N PRO A 28 5.50 -1.05 -10.09
CA PRO A 28 6.83 -0.88 -9.51
C PRO A 28 7.06 0.50 -8.86
N ALA A 29 6.35 1.52 -9.34
CA ALA A 29 6.39 2.86 -8.76
C ALA A 29 5.88 2.88 -7.30
N ASP A 30 4.79 2.17 -7.00
CA ASP A 30 4.24 2.04 -5.64
C ASP A 30 5.27 1.40 -4.72
N LEU A 31 5.90 0.29 -5.16
CA LEU A 31 6.94 -0.38 -4.37
C LEU A 31 8.15 0.51 -4.13
N ARG A 32 8.50 1.38 -5.07
CA ARG A 32 9.57 2.37 -4.89
C ARG A 32 9.18 3.44 -3.87
N PHE A 33 7.92 3.87 -3.86
CA PHE A 33 7.40 4.83 -2.88
C PHE A 33 7.39 4.24 -1.46
N PHE A 34 6.91 3.00 -1.28
CA PHE A 34 6.87 2.35 0.04
C PHE A 34 8.25 2.07 0.66
N LYS A 35 9.31 2.07 -0.13
CA LYS A 35 10.68 1.85 0.35
C LYS A 35 11.36 3.12 0.87
N GLN A 36 10.81 4.30 0.57
CA GLN A 36 11.32 5.60 1.02
C GLN A 36 10.85 5.90 2.43
#